data_AF-A0A7C1IMT6-F1
#
_entry.id   AF-A0A7C1IMT6-F1
#
_cell.length_a   1.000
_cell.length_b   1.000
_cell.length_c   1.000
_cell.angle_alpha   90.00
_cell.angle_beta   90.00
_cell.angle_gamma   90.00
#
_symmetry.space_group_name_H-M   'P 1'
#
loop_
_entity.id
_entity.type
_entity.pdbx_description
1 polymer ?
#
loop_
_entity_poly.entity_id
_entity_poly.type
_entity_poly.pdbx_seq_one_letter_code
_entity_poly.pdbx_strand_id
1 'polypeptide(L)'
;VGVVNVAVPGCKIELFDKDTFERYAETAPDWMTNFINEYEGNPYRHLVRMAKIAQQSGVIKGILLHQGESNSNDPDWPKKVKGVYDNLIRDLNLKPEEAPLLAGETVHADQQGVCAEMNKIIARLPAALANSYVISSAGCTSQPDRLHFDSAGYRELGKRYAEKMLALLGYDK
;
A
#
# COMPACT_ATOMS: atom_id res chain seq x y z
N VAL A 1 -2.17 19.40 -3.37
CA VAL A 1 -1.66 18.06 -2.96
C VAL A 1 -1.46 17.24 -4.21
N GLY A 2 -0.31 16.58 -4.39
CA GLY A 2 -0.04 15.68 -5.51
C GLY A 2 -0.10 14.22 -5.07
N VAL A 3 -0.50 13.32 -5.97
CA VAL A 3 -0.54 11.87 -5.74
C VAL A 3 0.24 11.18 -6.85
N VAL A 4 1.15 10.30 -6.46
CA VAL A 4 1.87 9.40 -7.39
C VAL A 4 1.19 8.04 -7.31
N ASN A 5 0.30 7.74 -8.27
CA ASN A 5 -0.39 6.45 -8.33
C ASN A 5 0.44 5.45 -9.14
N VAL A 6 0.74 4.32 -8.52
CA VAL A 6 1.56 3.23 -9.08
C VAL A 6 1.01 1.85 -8.72
N ALA A 7 -0.27 1.77 -8.35
CA ALA A 7 -0.87 0.53 -7.89
C ALA A 7 -0.99 -0.50 -9.04
N VAL A 8 -0.66 -1.77 -8.75
CA VAL A 8 -0.89 -2.91 -9.66
C VAL A 8 -1.97 -3.80 -9.04
N PRO A 9 -3.09 -4.05 -9.74
CA PRO A 9 -4.20 -4.82 -9.19
C PRO A 9 -3.81 -6.29 -8.95
N GLY A 10 -4.29 -6.85 -7.84
CA GLY A 10 -4.14 -8.26 -7.48
C GLY A 10 -2.70 -8.74 -7.23
N CYS A 11 -1.71 -7.85 -7.21
CA CYS A 11 -0.33 -8.22 -6.94
C CYS A 11 -0.09 -8.54 -5.45
N LYS A 12 0.87 -9.42 -5.20
CA LYS A 12 1.51 -9.55 -3.89
C LYS A 12 2.53 -8.44 -3.67
N ILE A 13 2.86 -8.16 -2.41
CA ILE A 13 3.87 -7.14 -2.05
C ILE A 13 5.25 -7.43 -2.66
N GLU A 14 5.55 -8.71 -2.92
CA GLU A 14 6.78 -9.18 -3.58
C GLU A 14 6.99 -8.57 -4.97
N LEU A 15 5.93 -8.14 -5.67
CA LEU A 15 6.08 -7.45 -6.95
C LEU A 15 6.83 -6.12 -6.83
N PHE A 16 6.79 -5.52 -5.63
CA PHE A 16 7.50 -4.28 -5.31
C PHE A 16 8.79 -4.52 -4.51
N ASP A 17 9.20 -5.77 -4.32
CA ASP A 17 10.46 -6.09 -3.65
C ASP A 17 11.64 -6.12 -4.65
N LYS A 18 12.77 -5.52 -4.29
CA LYS A 18 13.92 -5.37 -5.21
C LYS A 18 14.55 -6.70 -5.61
N ASP A 19 14.52 -7.68 -4.72
CA ASP A 19 15.28 -8.92 -4.87
C ASP A 19 14.40 -10.06 -5.39
N THR A 20 13.08 -9.96 -5.22
CA THR A 20 12.14 -11.05 -5.51
C THR A 20 11.10 -10.74 -6.59
N PHE A 21 11.04 -9.50 -7.12
CA PHE A 21 10.00 -9.13 -8.09
C PHE A 21 10.01 -9.98 -9.38
N GLU A 22 11.18 -10.31 -9.94
CA GLU A 22 11.28 -11.10 -11.19
C GLU A 22 10.67 -12.49 -11.01
N ARG A 23 11.07 -13.18 -9.92
CA ARG A 23 10.55 -14.50 -9.57
C ARG A 23 9.04 -14.47 -9.34
N TYR A 24 8.52 -13.38 -8.73
CA TYR A 24 7.08 -13.24 -8.58
C TYR A 24 6.39 -12.96 -9.92
N ALA A 25 6.96 -12.10 -10.76
CA ALA A 25 6.42 -11.76 -12.07
C ALA A 25 6.31 -12.98 -13.01
N GLU A 26 7.22 -13.94 -12.92
CA GLU A 26 7.15 -15.23 -13.63
C GLU A 26 5.91 -16.08 -13.26
N THR A 27 5.37 -15.87 -12.05
CA THR A 27 4.15 -16.56 -11.57
C THR A 27 2.88 -15.75 -11.80
N ALA A 28 2.99 -14.56 -12.38
CA ALA A 28 1.86 -13.66 -12.57
C ALA A 28 0.90 -14.21 -13.65
N PRO A 29 -0.42 -14.09 -13.44
CA PRO A 29 -1.38 -14.43 -14.49
C PRO A 29 -1.26 -13.46 -15.67
N ASP A 30 -1.59 -13.91 -16.88
CA ASP A 30 -1.42 -13.16 -18.13
C ASP A 30 -1.98 -11.73 -18.08
N TRP A 31 -3.12 -11.53 -17.41
CA TRP A 31 -3.75 -10.21 -17.27
C TRP A 31 -2.90 -9.23 -16.44
N MET A 32 -2.10 -9.73 -15.48
CA MET A 32 -1.21 -8.92 -14.65
C MET A 32 0.07 -8.56 -15.40
N THR A 33 0.55 -9.45 -16.28
CA THR A 33 1.75 -9.23 -17.10
C THR A 33 1.68 -7.93 -17.89
N ASN A 34 0.49 -7.54 -18.38
CA ASN A 34 0.30 -6.27 -19.06
C ASN A 34 0.62 -5.06 -18.16
N PHE A 35 0.11 -5.04 -16.92
CA PHE A 35 0.43 -3.97 -15.95
C PHE A 35 1.91 -3.97 -15.56
N ILE A 36 2.52 -5.15 -15.42
CA ILE A 36 3.96 -5.28 -15.14
C ILE A 36 4.77 -4.69 -16.30
N ASN A 37 4.38 -4.97 -17.54
CA ASN A 37 5.04 -4.45 -18.75
C ASN A 37 4.85 -2.94 -18.95
N GLU A 38 3.69 -2.38 -18.56
CA GLU A 38 3.52 -0.91 -18.50
C GLU A 38 4.53 -0.26 -17.57
N TYR A 39 4.99 -1.00 -16.55
CA TYR A 39 6.04 -0.58 -15.62
C TYR A 39 7.43 -1.12 -16.01
N GLU A 40 7.63 -1.43 -17.30
CA GLU A 40 8.89 -1.90 -17.88
C GLU A 40 9.43 -3.17 -17.20
N GLY A 41 8.53 -4.04 -16.75
CA GLY A 41 8.89 -5.30 -16.08
C GLY A 41 9.26 -5.13 -14.60
N ASN A 42 9.38 -3.90 -14.08
CA ASN A 42 9.84 -3.65 -12.71
C ASN A 42 9.00 -2.56 -12.02
N PRO A 43 7.88 -2.94 -11.39
CA PRO A 43 7.00 -2.03 -10.66
C PRO A 43 7.68 -1.21 -9.57
N TYR A 44 8.64 -1.78 -8.83
CA TYR A 44 9.41 -1.03 -7.83
C TYR A 44 10.25 0.08 -8.49
N ARG A 45 10.95 -0.22 -9.58
CA ARG A 45 11.75 0.77 -10.32
C ARG A 45 10.86 1.87 -10.90
N HIS A 46 9.69 1.51 -11.43
CA HIS A 46 8.70 2.47 -11.90
C HIS A 46 8.25 3.40 -10.76
N LEU A 47 7.91 2.85 -9.59
CA LEU A 47 7.56 3.63 -8.40
C LEU A 47 8.66 4.63 -8.04
N VAL A 48 9.91 4.17 -7.90
CA VAL A 48 11.04 5.04 -7.56
C VAL A 48 11.24 6.14 -8.61
N ARG A 49 11.10 5.82 -9.89
CA ARG A 49 11.20 6.81 -10.98
C ARG A 49 10.11 7.88 -10.87
N MET A 50 8.86 7.47 -10.66
CA MET A 50 7.74 8.42 -10.54
C MET A 50 7.86 9.30 -9.29
N ALA A 51 8.30 8.73 -8.17
CA ALA A 51 8.59 9.50 -6.97
C ALA A 51 9.74 10.51 -7.17
N LYS A 52 10.81 10.15 -7.89
CA LYS A 52 11.90 11.08 -8.26
C LYS A 52 11.43 12.22 -9.16
N ILE A 53 10.52 11.96 -10.10
CA ILE A 53 9.88 13.01 -10.91
C ILE A 53 9.09 13.95 -9.99
N ALA A 54 8.28 13.42 -9.07
CA ALA A 54 7.52 14.24 -8.13
C ALA A 54 8.43 15.09 -7.21
N GLN A 55 9.60 14.58 -6.81
CA GLN A 55 10.59 15.32 -6.02
C GLN A 55 11.20 16.53 -6.76
N GLN A 56 11.09 16.61 -8.09
CA GLN A 56 11.57 17.79 -8.85
C GLN A 56 10.73 19.05 -8.58
N SER A 57 9.50 18.89 -8.10
CA SER A 57 8.57 20.00 -7.88
C SER A 57 7.86 19.95 -6.52
N GLY A 58 8.26 19.04 -5.64
CA GLY A 58 7.62 18.84 -4.35
C GLY A 58 8.41 17.97 -3.39
N VAL A 59 7.79 17.65 -2.27
CA VAL A 59 8.35 16.77 -1.23
C VAL A 59 7.42 15.58 -1.03
N ILE A 60 8.00 14.39 -0.89
CA ILE A 60 7.23 13.19 -0.54
C ILE A 60 6.89 13.29 0.95
N LYS A 61 5.60 13.41 1.26
CA LYS A 61 5.11 13.55 2.64
C LYS A 61 4.76 12.22 3.32
N GLY A 62 4.68 11.13 2.57
CA GLY A 62 4.31 9.82 3.11
C GLY A 62 3.98 8.84 2.00
N ILE A 63 3.71 7.61 2.38
CA ILE A 63 3.41 6.48 1.49
C ILE A 63 2.04 5.93 1.86
N LEU A 64 1.16 5.80 0.88
CA LEU A 64 -0.12 5.12 1.06
C LEU A 64 0.01 3.71 0.50
N LEU A 65 -0.27 2.70 1.32
CA LEU A 65 -0.30 1.30 0.94
C LEU A 65 -1.72 0.77 1.14
N HIS A 66 -2.30 0.19 0.10
CA HIS A 66 -3.56 -0.53 0.19
C HIS A 66 -3.40 -1.85 -0.55
N GLN A 67 -2.98 -2.87 0.20
CA GLN A 67 -2.64 -4.18 -0.31
C GLN A 67 -2.73 -5.17 0.85
N GLY A 68 -3.18 -6.39 0.57
CA GLY A 68 -3.12 -7.50 1.51
C GLY A 68 -3.88 -8.73 1.03
N GLU A 69 -4.84 -8.54 0.12
CA GLU A 69 -5.70 -9.57 -0.44
C GLU A 69 -4.90 -10.73 -1.02
N SER A 70 -3.88 -10.43 -1.83
CA SER A 70 -3.03 -11.46 -2.45
C SER A 70 -1.98 -12.04 -1.51
N ASN A 71 -1.72 -11.41 -0.36
CA ASN A 71 -0.89 -11.95 0.73
C ASN A 71 -1.75 -12.43 1.90
N SER A 72 -3.03 -12.76 1.67
CA SER A 72 -3.93 -13.17 2.74
C SER A 72 -3.35 -14.34 3.54
N ASN A 73 -3.36 -14.22 4.87
CA ASN A 73 -2.80 -15.16 5.84
C ASN A 73 -1.26 -15.31 5.82
N ASP A 74 -0.52 -14.42 5.16
CA ASP A 74 0.95 -14.42 5.14
C ASP A 74 1.53 -13.70 6.38
N PRO A 75 2.04 -14.41 7.41
CA PRO A 75 2.51 -13.77 8.63
C PRO A 75 3.77 -12.91 8.43
N ASP A 76 4.50 -13.11 7.32
CA ASP A 76 5.71 -12.36 7.00
C ASP A 76 5.40 -11.03 6.28
N TRP A 77 4.13 -10.77 5.94
CA TRP A 77 3.73 -9.54 5.24
C TRP A 77 4.27 -8.25 5.89
N PRO A 78 4.20 -8.03 7.22
CA PRO A 78 4.78 -6.84 7.85
C PRO A 78 6.28 -6.66 7.56
N LYS A 79 7.03 -7.77 7.56
CA LYS A 79 8.47 -7.76 7.28
C LYS A 79 8.74 -7.44 5.81
N LYS A 80 7.95 -7.99 4.89
CA LYS A 80 8.04 -7.72 3.45
C LYS A 80 7.75 -6.25 3.14
N VAL A 81 6.67 -5.71 3.72
CA VAL A 81 6.34 -4.28 3.60
C VAL A 81 7.45 -3.40 4.14
N LYS A 82 8.04 -3.76 5.30
CA LYS A 82 9.19 -3.04 5.85
C LYS A 82 10.38 -3.04 4.87
N GLY A 83 10.67 -4.17 4.23
CA GLY A 83 11.73 -4.27 3.22
C GLY A 83 11.53 -3.32 2.05
N VAL A 84 10.32 -3.29 1.48
CA VAL A 84 9.95 -2.34 0.43
C VAL A 84 10.08 -0.89 0.92
N TYR A 85 9.58 -0.58 2.12
CA TYR A 85 9.69 0.75 2.72
C TYR A 85 11.15 1.19 2.91
N ASP A 86 11.99 0.36 3.51
CA ASP A 86 13.40 0.67 3.76
C ASP A 86 14.14 0.94 2.42
N ASN A 87 13.81 0.17 1.39
CA ASN A 87 14.31 0.38 0.04
C ASN A 87 13.88 1.74 -0.52
N LEU A 88 12.61 2.13 -0.35
CA LEU A 88 12.10 3.44 -0.78
C LEU A 88 12.79 4.59 -0.05
N ILE A 89 12.92 4.50 1.28
CA ILE A 89 13.62 5.50 2.09
C ILE A 89 15.03 5.74 1.55
N ARG A 90 15.78 4.66 1.32
CA ARG A 90 17.16 4.75 0.80
C ARG A 90 17.19 5.30 -0.63
N ASP A 91 16.40 4.73 -1.53
CA ASP A 91 16.52 5.00 -2.98
C ASP A 91 15.95 6.38 -3.37
N LEU A 92 15.10 6.97 -2.51
CA LEU A 92 14.52 8.32 -2.64
C LEU A 92 15.15 9.35 -1.70
N ASN A 93 16.15 8.94 -0.90
CA ASN A 93 16.82 9.79 0.10
C ASN A 93 15.82 10.51 1.04
N LEU A 94 14.84 9.76 1.53
CA LEU A 94 13.83 10.26 2.46
C LEU A 94 14.31 10.11 3.91
N LYS A 95 13.79 10.96 4.79
CA LYS A 95 13.94 10.77 6.23
C LYS A 95 12.81 9.88 6.74
N PRO A 96 13.10 8.74 7.38
CA PRO A 96 12.07 7.84 7.89
C PRO A 96 11.02 8.52 8.76
N GLU A 97 11.40 9.51 9.57
CA GLU A 97 10.54 10.26 10.48
C GLU A 97 9.59 11.25 9.76
N GLU A 98 9.92 11.68 8.54
CA GLU A 98 9.11 12.62 7.75
C GLU A 98 8.25 11.93 6.67
N ALA A 99 8.37 10.61 6.51
CA ALA A 99 7.71 9.83 5.47
C ALA A 99 6.91 8.64 6.04
N PRO A 100 5.84 8.87 6.83
CA PRO A 100 5.04 7.80 7.39
C PRO A 100 4.41 6.91 6.31
N LEU A 101 4.27 5.61 6.62
CA LEU A 101 3.52 4.66 5.80
C LEU A 101 2.13 4.44 6.39
N LEU A 102 1.08 4.75 5.63
CA LEU A 102 -0.31 4.49 6.02
C LEU A 102 -0.78 3.25 5.26
N ALA A 103 -1.12 2.18 5.98
CA ALA A 103 -1.60 0.92 5.42
C ALA A 103 -3.10 0.73 5.67
N GLY A 104 -3.89 0.59 4.63
CA GLY A 104 -5.34 0.40 4.74
C GLY A 104 -5.67 -1.07 4.89
N GLU A 105 -6.64 -1.35 5.77
CA GLU A 105 -7.23 -2.68 5.89
C GLU A 105 -7.96 -3.10 4.60
N THR A 106 -8.00 -4.41 4.32
CA THR A 106 -8.86 -4.99 3.28
C THR A 106 -10.33 -4.87 3.68
N VAL A 107 -11.28 -5.27 2.83
CA VAL A 107 -12.72 -5.26 3.20
C VAL A 107 -12.92 -5.92 4.57
N HIS A 108 -13.52 -5.17 5.49
CA HIS A 108 -13.56 -5.52 6.90
C HIS A 108 -14.54 -6.68 7.19
N ALA A 109 -14.37 -7.33 8.35
CA ALA A 109 -15.16 -8.49 8.76
C ALA A 109 -16.66 -8.17 8.97
N ASP A 110 -16.99 -6.93 9.33
CA ASP A 110 -18.38 -6.46 9.46
C ASP A 110 -19.12 -6.36 8.11
N GLN A 111 -18.38 -6.31 7.00
CA GLN A 111 -18.90 -6.45 5.63
C GLN A 111 -18.71 -7.87 5.09
N GLN A 112 -18.36 -8.83 5.94
CA GLN A 112 -18.06 -10.22 5.58
C GLN A 112 -16.93 -10.33 4.53
N GLY A 113 -15.92 -9.46 4.63
CA GLY A 113 -14.82 -9.40 3.66
C GLY A 113 -14.09 -10.74 3.50
N VAL A 114 -13.83 -11.13 2.24
CA VAL A 114 -13.18 -12.41 1.90
C VAL A 114 -11.79 -12.52 2.52
N CYS A 115 -11.08 -11.39 2.59
CA CYS A 115 -9.72 -11.30 3.11
C CYS A 115 -9.66 -10.63 4.50
N ALA A 116 -10.78 -10.57 5.25
CA ALA A 116 -10.84 -9.83 6.52
C ALA A 116 -9.85 -10.34 7.58
N GLU A 117 -9.51 -11.63 7.55
CA GLU A 117 -8.49 -12.21 8.46
C GLU A 117 -7.10 -11.59 8.25
N MET A 118 -6.80 -11.10 7.05
CA MET A 118 -5.56 -10.38 6.76
C MET A 118 -5.42 -9.11 7.63
N ASN A 119 -6.53 -8.49 8.05
CA ASN A 119 -6.47 -7.30 8.90
C ASN A 119 -5.79 -7.57 10.25
N LYS A 120 -5.84 -8.81 10.76
CA LYS A 120 -5.09 -9.21 11.97
C LYS A 120 -3.57 -9.19 11.76
N ILE A 121 -3.11 -9.38 10.53
CA ILE A 121 -1.70 -9.31 10.12
C ILE A 121 -1.32 -7.86 9.83
N ILE A 122 -2.16 -7.11 9.08
CA ILE A 122 -1.96 -5.68 8.82
C ILE A 122 -1.83 -4.90 10.15
N ALA A 123 -2.64 -5.24 11.15
CA ALA A 123 -2.57 -4.66 12.50
C ALA A 123 -1.21 -4.80 13.20
N ARG A 124 -0.36 -5.75 12.76
CA ARG A 124 0.99 -5.97 13.32
C ARG A 124 2.06 -5.12 12.64
N LEU A 125 1.74 -4.43 11.54
CA LEU A 125 2.69 -3.61 10.80
C LEU A 125 3.44 -2.60 11.67
N PRO A 126 2.79 -1.85 12.60
CA PRO A 126 3.49 -0.90 13.46
C PRO A 126 4.59 -1.52 14.34
N ALA A 127 4.51 -2.82 14.65
CA ALA A 127 5.54 -3.53 15.40
C ALA A 127 6.81 -3.81 14.55
N ALA A 128 6.65 -3.97 13.23
CA ALA A 128 7.77 -4.15 12.30
C ALA A 128 8.31 -2.80 11.76
N LEU A 129 7.44 -1.80 11.64
CA LEU A 129 7.74 -0.49 11.08
C LEU A 129 7.11 0.62 11.96
N ALA A 130 7.91 1.24 12.82
CA ALA A 130 7.38 2.16 13.85
C ALA A 130 6.66 3.40 13.29
N ASN A 131 7.16 4.02 12.21
CA ASN A 131 6.50 5.14 11.55
C ASN A 131 5.45 4.66 10.52
N SER A 132 4.59 3.73 10.94
CA SER A 132 3.47 3.26 10.14
C SER A 132 2.16 3.24 10.91
N TYR A 133 1.06 3.37 10.19
CA TYR A 133 -0.27 3.52 10.75
C TYR A 133 -1.27 2.70 9.96
N VAL A 134 -2.11 1.95 10.67
CA VAL A 134 -3.19 1.19 10.06
C VAL A 134 -4.44 2.05 9.95
N ILE A 135 -5.04 2.08 8.76
CA ILE A 135 -6.27 2.81 8.45
C ILE A 135 -7.41 1.81 8.40
N SER A 136 -8.31 1.90 9.38
CA SER A 136 -9.38 0.92 9.50
C SER A 136 -10.41 1.06 8.38
N SER A 137 -10.84 -0.07 7.85
CA SER A 137 -11.90 -0.19 6.85
C SER A 137 -13.26 -0.58 7.45
N ALA A 138 -13.37 -0.69 8.79
CA ALA A 138 -14.63 -1.00 9.46
C ALA A 138 -15.75 -0.01 9.04
N GLY A 139 -16.90 -0.55 8.65
CA GLY A 139 -18.04 0.21 8.12
C GLY A 139 -17.87 0.78 6.70
N CYS A 140 -16.74 0.54 6.01
CA CYS A 140 -16.59 0.91 4.60
C CYS A 140 -17.33 -0.12 3.73
N THR A 141 -18.33 0.32 2.96
CA THR A 141 -19.18 -0.55 2.15
C THR A 141 -18.41 -1.25 1.02
N SER A 142 -18.80 -2.48 0.71
CA SER A 142 -18.14 -3.34 -0.28
C SER A 142 -19.04 -3.71 -1.45
N GLN A 143 -18.41 -4.10 -2.54
CA GLN A 143 -19.06 -4.74 -3.67
C GLN A 143 -19.64 -6.11 -3.25
N PRO A 144 -20.59 -6.68 -4.03
CA PRO A 144 -21.14 -8.01 -3.75
C PRO A 144 -20.09 -9.14 -3.68
N ASP A 145 -18.92 -8.96 -4.29
CA ASP A 145 -17.80 -9.90 -4.20
C ASP A 145 -17.14 -9.95 -2.80
N ARG A 146 -17.41 -8.94 -1.96
CA ARG A 146 -16.82 -8.75 -0.62
C ARG A 146 -15.29 -8.72 -0.62
N LEU A 147 -14.70 -8.42 -1.77
CA LEU A 147 -13.26 -8.31 -1.99
C LEU A 147 -12.88 -6.86 -2.28
N HIS A 148 -13.71 -6.14 -3.03
CA HIS A 148 -13.47 -4.74 -3.38
C HIS A 148 -14.44 -3.81 -2.64
N PHE A 149 -13.99 -2.59 -2.33
CA PHE A 149 -14.88 -1.55 -1.82
C PHE A 149 -15.79 -1.03 -2.94
N ASP A 150 -16.99 -0.58 -2.59
CA ASP A 150 -17.79 0.22 -3.51
C ASP A 150 -17.34 1.70 -3.48
N SER A 151 -18.00 2.53 -4.29
CA SER A 151 -17.66 3.96 -4.34
C SER A 151 -17.87 4.70 -3.02
N ALA A 152 -18.80 4.28 -2.16
CA ALA A 152 -18.99 4.87 -0.85
C ALA A 152 -17.89 4.42 0.13
N GLY A 153 -17.55 3.12 0.11
CA GLY A 153 -16.46 2.56 0.91
C GLY A 153 -15.11 3.19 0.60
N TYR A 154 -14.77 3.37 -0.69
CA TYR A 154 -13.52 4.05 -1.06
C TYR A 154 -13.46 5.52 -0.60
N ARG A 155 -14.58 6.25 -0.63
CA ARG A 155 -14.61 7.65 -0.15
C ARG A 155 -14.40 7.72 1.36
N GLU A 156 -15.06 6.84 2.12
CA GLU A 156 -14.90 6.78 3.57
C GLU A 156 -13.49 6.36 3.96
N LEU A 157 -12.94 5.33 3.32
CA LEU A 157 -11.56 4.90 3.57
C LEU A 157 -10.57 6.01 3.21
N GLY A 158 -10.72 6.65 2.05
CA GLY A 158 -9.89 7.78 1.61
C GLY A 158 -9.94 8.98 2.58
N LYS A 159 -11.12 9.28 3.14
CA LYS A 159 -11.27 10.28 4.20
C LYS A 159 -10.44 9.91 5.43
N ARG A 160 -10.47 8.65 5.88
CA ARG A 160 -9.69 8.20 7.05
C ARG A 160 -8.18 8.24 6.82
N TYR A 161 -7.72 7.92 5.61
CA TYR A 161 -6.34 8.14 5.20
C TYR A 161 -5.96 9.63 5.33
N ALA A 162 -6.79 10.51 4.78
CA ALA A 162 -6.55 11.95 4.84
C ALA A 162 -6.55 12.48 6.29
N GLU A 163 -7.50 12.05 7.12
CA GLU A 163 -7.57 12.43 8.54
C GLU A 163 -6.31 12.01 9.30
N LYS A 164 -5.85 10.76 9.12
CA LYS A 164 -4.61 10.29 9.74
C LYS A 164 -3.42 11.10 9.24
N MET A 165 -3.31 11.33 7.93
CA MET A 165 -2.20 12.07 7.34
C MET A 165 -2.16 13.53 7.81
N LEU A 166 -3.31 14.20 7.89
CA LEU A 166 -3.41 15.58 8.39
C LEU A 166 -2.98 15.68 9.86
N ALA A 167 -3.41 14.75 10.71
CA ALA A 167 -2.98 14.70 12.11
C ALA A 167 -1.45 14.52 12.24
N LEU A 168 -0.84 13.65 11.42
CA LEU A 168 0.61 13.44 11.39
C LEU A 168 1.38 14.68 10.90
N LEU A 169 0.75 15.51 10.08
CA LEU A 169 1.29 16.79 9.61
C LEU A 169 1.04 17.94 10.60
N GLY A 170 0.43 17.68 11.75
CA GLY A 170 0.16 18.69 12.78
C GLY A 170 -1.06 19.57 12.52
N TYR A 171 -1.98 19.13 11.64
CA TYR A 171 -3.26 19.78 11.45
C TYR A 171 -4.29 19.15 12.39
N ASP A 172 -4.65 19.87 13.45
CA ASP A 172 -5.80 19.53 14.29
C ASP A 172 -7.10 19.97 13.61
N LYS A 173 -8.18 19.22 13.86
CA LYS A 173 -9.54 19.53 13.39
C LYS A 173 -10.17 20.66 14.21
#